data_AF-A0A2S7CBL0-F1
#
_entry.id   AF-A0A2S7CBL0-F1
#
_cell.length_a   1.000
_cell.length_b   1.000
_cell.length_c   1.000
_cell.angle_alpha   90.00
_cell.angle_beta   90.00
_cell.angle_gamma   90.00
#
_symmetry.space_group_name_H-M   'P 1'
#
loop_
_entity.id
_entity.type
_entity.pdbx_description
1 polymer ?
#
loop_
_entity_poly.entity_id
_entity_poly.type
_entity_poly.pdbx_seq_one_letter_code
_entity_poly.pdbx_strand_id
1 'polypeptide(L)'
;MATIISFAVLGVLCLLVPTYFYLSASGSVSIDKFGAFFGSTTGPLLSFLALLAVVANLRNQTKAIEQDVSARMAGEHLRWLDAIYSDLNELLDREIKGNHGSELTFRAMLNSKALSAGSSGPELQQALEDFALLLGQYCEAIAIYRDNCEPLFDVKIYVDRGARLLDLLKHHTAKLGGMSPIMIEIMDMQLRGEKERARPEAMSRRNRN
;
A
#
# COMPACT_ATOMS: atom_id res chain seq x y z
N MET A 1 8.92 -5.46 -23.68
CA MET A 1 9.41 -6.54 -24.57
C MET A 1 9.08 -6.30 -26.04
N ALA A 2 7.82 -6.03 -26.41
CA ALA A 2 7.43 -5.83 -27.82
C ALA A 2 8.23 -4.73 -28.56
N THR A 3 8.53 -3.61 -27.90
CA THR A 3 9.31 -2.50 -28.47
C THR A 3 10.78 -2.85 -28.73
N ILE A 4 11.38 -3.66 -27.86
CA ILE A 4 12.77 -4.14 -28.01
C ILE A 4 12.85 -5.12 -29.19
N ILE A 5 11.87 -6.02 -29.29
CA ILE A 5 11.75 -6.97 -30.41
C ILE A 5 11.55 -6.22 -31.72
N SER A 6 10.71 -5.17 -31.76
CA SER A 6 10.53 -4.37 -32.98
C SER A 6 11.80 -3.64 -33.40
N PHE A 7 12.57 -3.06 -32.46
CA PHE A 7 13.86 -2.42 -32.81
C PHE A 7 14.92 -3.43 -33.24
N ALA A 8 14.97 -4.61 -32.63
CA ALA A 8 15.86 -5.69 -33.04
C ALA A 8 15.53 -6.19 -34.47
N VAL A 9 14.24 -6.39 -34.77
CA VAL A 9 13.77 -6.76 -36.10
C VAL A 9 14.08 -5.66 -37.11
N LEU A 10 13.86 -4.38 -36.76
CA LEU A 10 14.17 -3.25 -37.63
C LEU A 10 15.68 -3.15 -37.92
N GLY A 11 16.53 -3.33 -36.90
CA GLY A 11 17.98 -3.32 -37.05
C GLY A 11 18.48 -4.48 -37.93
N VAL A 12 17.91 -5.67 -37.76
CA VAL A 12 18.22 -6.83 -38.61
C VAL A 12 17.76 -6.59 -40.05
N LEU A 13 16.57 -6.03 -40.28
CA LEU A 13 16.09 -5.63 -41.61
C LEU A 13 17.00 -4.57 -42.26
N CYS A 14 17.42 -3.55 -41.50
CA CYS A 14 18.33 -2.51 -41.97
C CYS A 14 19.71 -3.03 -42.32
N LEU A 15 20.15 -4.15 -41.73
CA LEU A 15 21.42 -4.80 -42.10
C LEU A 15 21.26 -5.77 -43.27
N LEU A 16 20.19 -6.59 -43.27
CA LEU A 16 19.97 -7.67 -44.24
C LEU A 16 19.42 -7.20 -45.59
N VAL A 17 18.50 -6.23 -45.61
CA VAL A 17 17.89 -5.76 -46.86
C VAL A 17 18.94 -5.11 -47.78
N PRO A 18 19.79 -4.18 -47.30
CA PRO A 18 20.76 -3.55 -48.18
C PRO A 18 21.90 -4.49 -48.57
N THR A 19 22.32 -5.42 -47.69
CA THR A 19 23.31 -6.44 -48.07
C THR A 19 22.76 -7.40 -49.12
N TYR A 20 21.48 -7.79 -49.02
CA TYR A 20 20.82 -8.60 -50.04
C TYR A 20 20.74 -7.87 -51.39
N PHE A 21 20.33 -6.60 -51.40
CA PHE A 21 20.32 -5.79 -52.62
C PHE A 21 21.72 -5.58 -53.20
N TYR A 22 22.74 -5.37 -52.35
CA TYR A 22 24.12 -5.20 -52.78
C TYR A 22 24.71 -6.48 -53.39
N LEU A 23 24.48 -7.64 -52.76
CA LEU A 23 24.93 -8.95 -53.25
C LEU A 23 24.17 -9.41 -54.51
N SER A 24 22.91 -9.00 -54.67
CA SER A 24 22.08 -9.32 -55.85
C SER A 24 22.40 -8.43 -57.06
N ALA A 25 22.78 -7.16 -56.83
CA ALA A 25 22.98 -6.18 -57.91
C ALA A 25 24.43 -6.02 -58.38
N SER A 26 25.44 -6.51 -57.64
CA SER A 26 26.85 -6.27 -57.96
C SER A 26 27.63 -7.57 -58.23
N GLY A 27 28.13 -7.72 -59.46
CA GLY A 27 29.19 -8.68 -59.77
C GLY A 27 30.49 -8.31 -59.06
N SER A 28 31.25 -9.33 -58.63
CA SER A 28 32.49 -9.30 -57.83
C SER A 28 32.53 -8.25 -56.70
N VAL A 29 32.37 -8.72 -55.46
CA VAL A 29 32.35 -7.90 -54.24
C VAL A 29 33.69 -7.16 -54.05
N SER A 30 33.74 -5.87 -54.38
CA SER A 30 34.83 -4.97 -54.02
C SER A 30 34.62 -4.43 -52.60
N ILE A 31 35.55 -4.75 -51.68
CA ILE A 31 35.51 -4.41 -50.24
C ILE A 31 35.37 -2.89 -50.00
N ASP A 32 35.93 -2.09 -50.90
CA ASP A 32 35.99 -0.63 -50.80
C ASP A 32 34.59 0.01 -50.90
N LYS A 33 33.73 -0.53 -51.77
CA LYS A 33 32.33 -0.09 -51.93
C LYS A 33 31.45 -0.56 -50.78
N PHE A 34 31.76 -1.72 -50.19
CA PHE A 34 31.10 -2.21 -48.98
C PHE A 34 31.41 -1.28 -47.79
N GLY A 35 32.68 -0.91 -47.59
CA GLY A 35 33.09 0.02 -46.53
C GLY A 35 32.43 1.40 -46.64
N ALA A 36 32.33 1.96 -47.85
CA ALA A 36 31.67 3.24 -48.08
C ALA A 36 30.15 3.20 -47.81
N PHE A 37 29.48 2.08 -48.10
CA PHE A 37 28.05 1.89 -47.84
C PHE A 37 27.74 1.77 -46.35
N PHE A 38 28.52 0.96 -45.62
CA PHE A 38 28.38 0.83 -44.17
C PHE A 38 28.81 2.08 -43.41
N GLY A 39 29.87 2.76 -43.88
CA GLY A 39 30.37 3.98 -43.26
C GLY A 39 29.47 5.21 -43.46
N SER A 40 28.80 5.34 -44.62
CA SER A 40 28.03 6.57 -44.93
C SER A 40 26.55 6.51 -44.55
N THR A 41 25.87 5.39 -44.79
CA THR A 41 24.40 5.34 -44.72
C THR A 41 23.92 4.37 -43.65
N THR A 42 24.47 3.16 -43.62
CA THR A 42 24.02 2.14 -42.66
C THR A 42 24.49 2.46 -41.24
N GLY A 43 25.74 2.90 -41.07
CA GLY A 43 26.32 3.25 -39.76
C GLY A 43 25.53 4.34 -39.01
N PRO A 44 25.27 5.52 -39.62
CA PRO A 44 24.49 6.57 -38.98
C PRO A 44 23.04 6.15 -38.67
N LEU A 45 22.41 5.38 -39.56
CA LEU A 45 21.03 4.92 -39.35
C LEU A 45 20.95 3.88 -38.22
N LEU A 46 21.92 2.97 -38.15
CA LEU A 46 22.04 2.02 -37.04
C LEU A 46 22.33 2.74 -35.71
N SER A 47 23.18 3.77 -35.73
CA SER A 47 23.47 4.61 -34.57
C SER A 47 22.23 5.37 -34.08
N PHE A 48 21.44 5.92 -34.99
CA PHE A 48 20.17 6.57 -34.67
C PHE A 48 19.16 5.59 -34.06
N LEU A 49 19.01 4.39 -34.64
CA LEU A 49 18.14 3.35 -34.09
C LEU A 49 18.64 2.86 -32.72
N ALA A 50 19.95 2.74 -32.52
CA ALA A 50 20.53 2.40 -31.23
C ALA A 50 20.21 3.47 -30.17
N LEU A 51 20.29 4.76 -30.53
CA LEU A 51 19.94 5.85 -29.62
C LEU A 51 18.44 5.82 -29.26
N LEU A 52 17.55 5.59 -30.23
CA LEU A 52 16.11 5.41 -29.96
C LEU A 52 15.84 4.20 -29.05
N ALA A 53 16.53 3.09 -29.26
CA ALA A 53 16.41 1.90 -28.42
C ALA A 53 16.90 2.18 -26.98
N VAL A 54 18.00 2.92 -26.82
CA VAL A 54 18.50 3.36 -25.50
C VAL A 54 17.47 4.26 -24.82
N VAL A 55 16.91 5.25 -25.50
CA VAL A 55 15.88 6.14 -24.94
C VAL A 55 14.64 5.35 -24.54
N ALA A 56 14.19 4.40 -25.36
CA ALA A 56 13.05 3.55 -25.04
C ALA A 56 13.34 2.66 -23.81
N ASN A 57 14.55 2.12 -23.69
CA ASN A 57 14.97 1.35 -22.52
C ASN A 57 15.02 2.21 -21.26
N LEU A 58 15.59 3.42 -21.33
CA LEU A 58 15.61 4.34 -20.20
C LEU A 58 14.19 4.65 -19.72
N ARG A 59 13.26 4.95 -20.63
CA ARG A 59 11.85 5.19 -20.26
C ARG A 59 11.20 4.00 -19.58
N ASN A 60 11.45 2.79 -20.07
CA ASN A 60 10.91 1.57 -19.45
C ASN A 60 11.54 1.31 -18.08
N GLN A 61 12.85 1.55 -17.93
CA GLN A 61 13.55 1.44 -16.65
C GLN A 61 13.02 2.46 -15.64
N THR A 62 12.79 3.71 -16.04
CA THR A 62 12.18 4.74 -15.17
C THR A 62 10.83 4.28 -14.64
N LYS A 63 9.94 3.79 -15.50
CA LYS A 63 8.63 3.27 -15.07
C LYS A 63 8.75 2.07 -14.14
N ALA A 64 9.69 1.16 -14.41
CA ALA A 64 9.92 0.01 -13.55
C ALA A 64 10.44 0.43 -12.16
N ILE A 65 11.29 1.45 -12.10
CA ILE A 65 11.79 2.04 -10.85
C ILE A 65 10.65 2.70 -10.09
N GLU A 66 9.80 3.48 -10.75
CA GLU A 66 8.63 4.12 -10.11
C GLU A 66 7.70 3.07 -9.48
N GLN A 67 7.43 1.97 -10.20
CA GLN A 67 6.63 0.86 -9.69
C GLN A 67 7.30 0.16 -8.49
N ASP A 68 8.62 -0.07 -8.54
CA ASP A 68 9.37 -0.67 -7.43
C ASP A 68 9.37 0.23 -6.18
N VAL A 69 9.54 1.55 -6.36
CA VAL A 69 9.47 2.52 -5.27
C VAL A 69 8.09 2.55 -4.64
N SER A 70 7.02 2.56 -5.46
CA SER A 70 5.64 2.49 -4.97
C SER A 70 5.37 1.20 -4.19
N ALA A 71 5.81 0.05 -4.71
CA ALA A 71 5.66 -1.23 -4.04
C ALA A 71 6.43 -1.31 -2.71
N ARG A 72 7.65 -0.76 -2.66
CA ARG A 72 8.45 -0.70 -1.42
C ARG A 72 7.77 0.18 -0.37
N MET A 73 7.29 1.36 -0.75
CA MET A 73 6.58 2.27 0.14
C MET A 73 5.32 1.60 0.71
N ALA A 74 4.51 0.97 -0.14
CA ALA A 74 3.35 0.21 0.29
C ALA A 74 3.75 -0.91 1.28
N GLY A 75 4.80 -1.66 0.98
CA GLY A 75 5.32 -2.70 1.87
C GLY A 75 5.77 -2.18 3.24
N GLU A 76 6.43 -1.02 3.30
CA GLU A 76 6.83 -0.38 4.55
C GLU A 76 5.61 0.03 5.40
N HIS A 77 4.59 0.63 4.78
CA HIS A 77 3.35 0.98 5.48
C HIS A 77 2.59 -0.25 5.98
N LEU A 78 2.50 -1.32 5.18
CA LEU A 78 1.86 -2.57 5.61
C LEU A 78 2.59 -3.20 6.80
N ARG A 79 3.93 -3.19 6.79
CA ARG A 79 4.73 -3.66 7.92
C ARG A 79 4.49 -2.81 9.17
N TRP A 80 4.35 -1.50 9.02
CA TRP A 80 4.01 -0.61 10.14
C TRP A 80 2.61 -0.90 10.69
N LEU A 81 1.62 -1.12 9.82
CA LEU A 81 0.27 -1.53 10.22
C LEU A 81 0.26 -2.87 10.95
N ASP A 82 1.03 -3.87 10.48
CA ASP A 82 1.15 -5.15 11.17
C ASP A 82 1.84 -5.03 12.53
N ALA A 83 2.82 -4.14 12.68
CA ALA A 83 3.46 -3.86 13.97
C ALA A 83 2.45 -3.28 14.97
N ILE A 84 1.74 -2.22 14.60
CA ILE A 84 0.70 -1.62 15.48
C ILE A 84 -0.39 -2.66 15.80
N TYR A 85 -0.80 -3.47 14.82
CA TYR A 85 -1.78 -4.52 15.06
C TYR A 85 -1.26 -5.61 16.02
N SER A 86 0.02 -5.96 15.95
CA SER A 86 0.66 -6.87 16.90
C SER A 86 0.64 -6.28 18.32
N ASP A 87 1.03 -5.01 18.46
CA ASP A 87 1.04 -4.30 19.75
C ASP A 87 -0.38 -4.22 20.35
N LEU A 88 -1.40 -4.00 19.51
CA LEU A 88 -2.81 -4.03 19.92
C LEU A 88 -3.22 -5.42 20.44
N ASN A 89 -2.77 -6.50 19.79
CA ASN A 89 -3.08 -7.85 20.24
C ASN A 89 -2.33 -8.19 21.53
N GLU A 90 -1.08 -7.77 21.68
CA GLU A 90 -0.32 -7.94 22.92
C GLU A 90 -1.00 -7.24 24.08
N LEU A 91 -1.48 -6.00 23.88
CA LEU A 91 -2.25 -5.26 24.87
C LEU A 91 -3.56 -5.98 25.22
N LEU A 92 -4.27 -6.53 24.22
CA LEU A 92 -5.46 -7.34 24.43
C LEU A 92 -5.21 -8.63 25.20
N ASP A 93 -4.05 -9.27 25.00
CA ASP A 93 -3.70 -10.53 25.64
C ASP A 93 -3.00 -10.34 27.00
N ARG A 94 -2.68 -9.09 27.37
CA ARG A 94 -2.16 -8.73 28.70
C ARG A 94 -3.15 -9.09 29.81
N GLU A 95 -2.63 -9.68 30.88
CA GLU A 95 -3.38 -9.95 32.11
C GLU A 95 -3.56 -8.67 32.92
N ILE A 96 -4.79 -8.41 33.35
CA ILE A 96 -5.15 -7.29 34.21
C ILE A 96 -5.72 -7.86 35.50
N LYS A 97 -5.36 -7.26 36.64
CA LYS A 97 -5.92 -7.66 37.93
C LYS A 97 -7.33 -7.12 38.06
N GLY A 98 -8.30 -8.02 38.12
CA GLY A 98 -9.68 -7.67 38.43
C GLY A 98 -9.85 -7.27 39.90
N ASN A 99 -10.92 -6.53 40.20
CA ASN A 99 -11.25 -6.09 41.57
C ASN A 99 -11.44 -7.23 42.58
N HIS A 100 -11.59 -8.48 42.13
CA HIS A 100 -11.73 -9.68 42.97
C HIS A 100 -10.44 -10.51 43.10
N GLY A 101 -9.29 -9.98 42.65
CA GLY A 101 -8.01 -10.70 42.68
C GLY A 101 -7.90 -11.84 41.65
N SER A 102 -8.86 -11.93 40.72
CA SER A 102 -8.74 -12.80 39.54
C SER A 102 -7.99 -12.07 38.44
N GLU A 103 -6.97 -12.73 37.88
CA GLU A 103 -6.27 -12.30 36.68
C GLU A 103 -7.08 -12.78 35.47
N LEU A 104 -7.53 -11.83 34.65
CA LEU A 104 -8.20 -12.08 33.39
C LEU A 104 -7.47 -11.30 32.31
N THR A 105 -7.43 -11.84 31.10
CA THR A 105 -6.89 -11.09 29.95
C THR A 105 -7.78 -9.89 29.65
N PHE A 106 -7.17 -8.80 29.19
CA PHE A 106 -7.91 -7.60 28.82
C PHE A 106 -9.00 -7.90 27.78
N ARG A 107 -8.71 -8.77 26.81
CA ARG A 107 -9.67 -9.27 25.82
C ARG A 107 -10.87 -9.97 26.47
N ALA A 108 -10.64 -10.84 27.46
CA ALA A 108 -11.71 -11.51 28.18
C ALA A 108 -12.57 -10.50 28.96
N MET A 109 -11.94 -9.50 29.58
CA MET A 109 -12.66 -8.41 30.27
C MET A 109 -13.52 -7.60 29.30
N LEU A 110 -12.97 -7.19 28.15
CA LEU A 110 -13.70 -6.42 27.13
C LEU A 110 -14.89 -7.20 26.54
N ASN A 111 -14.74 -8.51 26.32
CA ASN A 111 -15.81 -9.36 25.81
C ASN A 111 -16.85 -9.70 26.87
N SER A 112 -16.48 -9.65 28.15
CA SER A 112 -17.42 -9.87 29.24
C SER A 112 -18.37 -8.67 29.34
N LYS A 113 -19.61 -8.85 28.87
CA LYS A 113 -20.72 -7.90 29.04
C LYS A 113 -21.01 -7.56 30.52
N ALA A 114 -20.38 -8.31 31.44
CA ALA A 114 -20.56 -8.30 32.88
C ALA A 114 -19.49 -7.50 33.64
N LEU A 115 -18.81 -6.54 33.00
CA LEU A 115 -18.11 -5.48 33.76
C LEU A 115 -19.15 -4.61 34.46
N SER A 116 -19.60 -5.09 35.63
CA SER A 116 -20.45 -4.39 36.58
C SER A 116 -19.94 -2.97 36.77
N ALA A 117 -20.84 -1.99 36.82
CA ALA A 117 -20.56 -0.55 36.84
C ALA A 117 -19.68 -0.07 38.02
N GLY A 118 -19.29 -0.95 38.95
CA GLY A 118 -18.32 -0.68 40.03
C GLY A 118 -17.04 -1.53 39.99
N SER A 119 -16.76 -2.26 38.90
CA SER A 119 -15.65 -3.22 38.78
C SER A 119 -14.42 -2.72 38.00
N SER A 120 -14.46 -1.49 37.49
CA SER A 120 -13.34 -0.88 36.76
C SER A 120 -12.29 -0.35 37.74
N GLY A 121 -11.29 -1.18 38.05
CA GLY A 121 -10.07 -0.72 38.71
C GLY A 121 -9.28 0.27 37.82
N PRO A 122 -8.38 1.08 38.41
CA PRO A 122 -7.58 2.06 37.68
C PRO A 122 -6.73 1.42 36.56
N GLU A 123 -6.28 0.17 36.75
CA GLU A 123 -5.53 -0.58 35.74
C GLU A 123 -6.34 -0.86 34.47
N LEU A 124 -7.63 -1.17 34.60
CA LEU A 124 -8.50 -1.41 33.44
C LEU A 124 -8.76 -0.12 32.67
N GLN A 125 -8.96 0.98 33.38
CA GLN A 125 -9.17 2.28 32.74
C GLN A 125 -7.93 2.71 31.96
N GLN A 126 -6.75 2.58 32.55
CA GLN A 126 -5.48 2.88 31.88
C GLN A 126 -5.28 1.99 30.65
N ALA A 127 -5.49 0.67 30.75
CA ALA A 127 -5.36 -0.24 29.61
C ALA A 127 -6.34 0.12 28.47
N LEU A 128 -7.52 0.61 28.81
CA LEU A 128 -8.55 0.98 27.86
C LEU A 128 -8.26 2.32 27.17
N GLU A 129 -7.65 3.27 27.88
CA GLU A 129 -7.10 4.51 27.31
C GLU A 129 -5.92 4.22 26.38
N ASP A 130 -4.96 3.39 26.81
CA ASP A 130 -3.80 2.96 26.00
C ASP A 130 -4.26 2.25 24.72
N PHE A 131 -5.24 1.35 24.84
CA PHE A 131 -5.83 0.65 23.71
C PHE A 131 -6.54 1.60 22.74
N ALA A 132 -7.30 2.56 23.24
CA ALA A 132 -7.95 3.56 22.40
C ALA A 132 -6.92 4.42 21.65
N LEU A 133 -5.85 4.85 22.32
CA LEU A 133 -4.78 5.64 21.69
C LEU A 133 -4.10 4.86 20.57
N LEU A 134 -3.71 3.62 20.84
CA LEU A 134 -3.03 2.76 19.87
C LEU A 134 -3.95 2.39 18.68
N LEU A 135 -5.24 2.16 18.94
CA LEU A 135 -6.23 1.94 17.88
C LEU A 135 -6.42 3.20 17.02
N GLY A 136 -6.30 4.39 17.61
CA GLY A 136 -6.35 5.67 16.90
C GLY A 136 -5.18 5.79 15.93
N GLN A 137 -3.98 5.48 16.39
CA GLN A 137 -2.77 5.44 15.56
C GLN A 137 -2.89 4.40 14.43
N TYR A 138 -3.49 3.25 14.70
CA TYR A 138 -3.76 2.24 13.66
C TYR A 138 -4.71 2.77 12.58
N CYS A 139 -5.81 3.41 12.96
CA CYS A 139 -6.77 3.97 12.02
C CYS A 139 -6.16 5.13 11.21
N GLU A 140 -5.35 5.97 11.84
CA GLU A 140 -4.60 7.04 11.18
C GLU A 140 -3.58 6.47 10.18
N ALA A 141 -2.83 5.43 10.55
CA ALA A 141 -1.89 4.76 9.66
C ALA A 141 -2.59 4.19 8.41
N ILE A 142 -3.82 3.68 8.54
CA ILE A 142 -4.66 3.25 7.40
C ILE A 142 -5.05 4.44 6.52
N ALA A 143 -5.38 5.59 7.11
CA ALA A 143 -5.71 6.80 6.35
C ALA A 143 -4.48 7.31 5.57
N ILE A 144 -3.33 7.36 6.21
CA ILE A 144 -2.04 7.74 5.59
C ILE A 144 -1.70 6.78 4.44
N TYR A 145 -1.91 5.47 4.63
CA TYR A 145 -1.70 4.49 3.58
C TYR A 145 -2.53 4.80 2.33
N ARG A 146 -3.83 5.11 2.52
CA ARG A 146 -4.73 5.43 1.40
C ARG A 146 -4.36 6.72 0.68
N ASP A 147 -3.79 7.69 1.39
CA ASP A 147 -3.37 8.96 0.80
C ASP A 147 -2.04 8.82 0.02
N ASN A 148 -1.17 7.88 0.42
CA ASN A 148 0.18 7.76 -0.14
C ASN A 148 0.37 6.58 -1.11
N CYS A 149 -0.43 5.52 -1.01
CA CYS A 149 -0.26 4.29 -1.79
C CYS A 149 -1.28 4.18 -2.93
N GLU A 150 -0.85 3.62 -4.07
CA GLU A 150 -1.72 3.40 -5.20
C GLU A 150 -2.85 2.40 -4.88
N PRO A 151 -4.05 2.56 -5.47
CA PRO A 151 -5.22 1.69 -5.22
C PRO A 151 -5.03 0.20 -5.56
N LEU A 152 -3.92 -0.17 -6.22
CA LEU A 152 -3.64 -1.55 -6.57
C LEU A 152 -3.39 -2.45 -5.35
N PHE A 153 -3.00 -1.88 -4.21
CA PHE A 153 -2.75 -2.63 -3.00
C PHE A 153 -3.98 -2.59 -2.08
N ASP A 154 -4.55 -3.76 -1.79
CA ASP A 154 -5.80 -3.87 -1.03
C ASP A 154 -5.56 -3.75 0.48
N VAL A 155 -5.94 -2.59 1.07
CA VAL A 155 -5.90 -2.34 2.51
C VAL A 155 -7.11 -2.90 3.27
N LYS A 156 -8.08 -3.50 2.58
CA LYS A 156 -9.37 -3.91 3.16
C LYS A 156 -9.23 -4.83 4.35
N ILE A 157 -8.25 -5.73 4.36
CA ILE A 157 -8.00 -6.62 5.50
C ILE A 157 -7.68 -5.82 6.77
N TYR A 158 -6.88 -4.76 6.66
CA TYR A 158 -6.51 -3.90 7.79
C TYR A 158 -7.70 -3.05 8.24
N VAL A 159 -8.51 -2.57 7.29
CA VAL A 159 -9.77 -1.86 7.58
C VAL A 159 -10.72 -2.76 8.37
N ASP A 160 -10.93 -3.99 7.92
CA ASP A 160 -11.82 -4.96 8.56
C ASP A 160 -11.30 -5.34 9.97
N ARG A 161 -9.98 -5.46 10.14
CA ARG A 161 -9.34 -5.67 11.45
C ARG A 161 -9.59 -4.49 12.39
N GLY A 162 -9.35 -3.26 11.91
CA GLY A 162 -9.58 -2.04 12.66
C GLY A 162 -11.04 -1.85 13.06
N ALA A 163 -11.97 -2.15 12.15
CA ALA A 163 -13.40 -2.07 12.42
C ALA A 163 -13.83 -3.01 13.57
N ARG A 164 -13.31 -4.25 13.60
CA ARG A 164 -13.59 -5.19 14.71
C ARG A 164 -13.05 -4.67 16.05
N LEU A 165 -11.84 -4.11 16.08
CA LEU A 165 -11.26 -3.54 17.29
C LEU A 165 -12.02 -2.29 17.75
N LEU A 166 -12.46 -1.46 16.81
CA LEU A 166 -13.28 -0.30 17.08
C LEU A 166 -14.66 -0.68 17.63
N ASP A 167 -15.26 -1.74 17.11
CA ASP A 167 -16.51 -2.27 17.65
C ASP A 167 -16.34 -2.76 19.09
N LEU A 168 -15.23 -3.41 19.43
CA LEU A 168 -14.92 -3.76 20.83
C LEU A 168 -14.84 -2.50 21.71
N LEU A 169 -14.18 -1.44 21.24
CA LEU A 169 -14.06 -0.18 21.97
C LEU A 169 -15.41 0.52 22.17
N LYS A 170 -16.28 0.51 21.14
CA LYS A 170 -17.63 1.14 21.17
C LYS A 170 -18.49 0.65 22.34
N HIS A 171 -18.36 -0.62 22.73
CA HIS A 171 -19.11 -1.21 23.85
C HIS A 171 -18.73 -0.62 25.22
N HIS A 172 -17.56 0.00 25.35
CA HIS A 172 -17.03 0.53 26.62
C HIS A 172 -16.88 2.05 26.63
N THR A 173 -17.48 2.74 25.66
CA THR A 173 -17.47 4.21 25.51
C THR A 173 -17.82 4.98 26.76
N ALA A 174 -18.79 4.51 27.53
CA ALA A 174 -19.19 5.15 28.79
C ALA A 174 -18.05 5.25 29.82
N LYS A 175 -16.99 4.44 29.69
CA LYS A 175 -15.84 4.40 30.62
C LYS A 175 -14.64 5.22 30.16
N LEU A 176 -14.63 5.71 28.92
CA LEU A 176 -13.53 6.50 28.33
C LEU A 176 -13.62 8.02 28.60
N GLY A 177 -14.55 8.46 29.45
CA GLY A 177 -14.78 9.88 29.70
C GLY A 177 -15.35 10.64 28.49
N GLY A 178 -15.44 11.97 28.60
CA GLY A 178 -16.13 12.82 27.63
C GLY A 178 -15.48 12.95 26.25
N MET A 179 -14.21 12.54 26.08
CA MET A 179 -13.49 12.59 24.79
C MET A 179 -13.75 11.36 23.89
N SER A 180 -14.33 10.29 24.42
CA SER A 180 -14.50 9.03 23.69
C SER A 180 -15.38 9.08 22.42
N PRO A 181 -16.51 9.83 22.39
CA PRO A 181 -17.41 9.77 21.24
C PRO A 181 -16.78 10.37 19.99
N ILE A 182 -16.05 11.49 20.16
CA ILE A 182 -15.39 12.19 19.07
C ILE A 182 -14.24 11.35 18.51
N MET A 183 -13.43 10.74 19.38
CA MET A 183 -12.30 9.91 18.97
C MET A 183 -12.77 8.69 18.15
N ILE A 184 -13.83 8.01 18.60
CA ILE A 184 -14.40 6.86 17.89
C ILE A 184 -14.98 7.26 16.55
N GLU A 185 -15.62 8.42 16.46
CA GLU A 185 -16.12 8.95 15.20
C GLU A 185 -14.97 9.23 14.21
N ILE A 186 -13.87 9.83 14.68
CA ILE A 186 -12.67 10.06 13.86
C ILE A 186 -12.07 8.74 13.39
N MET A 187 -11.93 7.73 14.26
CA MET A 187 -11.45 6.40 13.88
C MET A 187 -12.36 5.75 12.83
N ASP A 188 -13.67 5.81 13.02
CA ASP A 188 -14.65 5.26 12.07
C ASP A 188 -14.55 5.96 10.70
N MET A 189 -14.40 7.29 10.70
CA MET A 189 -14.19 8.11 9.51
C MET A 189 -12.88 7.73 8.78
N GLN A 190 -11.78 7.59 9.52
CA GLN A 190 -10.48 7.15 8.99
C GLN A 190 -10.56 5.75 8.37
N LEU A 191 -11.25 4.81 9.02
CA LEU A 191 -11.46 3.46 8.49
C LEU A 191 -12.32 3.45 7.22
N ARG A 192 -13.28 4.37 7.08
CA ARG A 192 -14.08 4.54 5.86
C ARG A 192 -13.36 5.29 4.74
N GLY A 193 -12.32 6.06 5.09
CA GLY A 193 -11.59 6.90 4.13
C GLY A 193 -12.33 8.20 3.84
N GLU A 194 -13.22 8.62 4.74
CA GLU A 194 -13.93 9.90 4.67
C GLU A 194 -12.96 11.01 5.13
N LYS A 195 -12.85 12.09 4.34
CA LYS A 195 -11.94 13.23 4.64
C LYS A 195 -12.62 14.37 5.38
N GLU A 196 -13.94 14.40 5.34
CA GLU A 196 -14.76 15.39 6.03
C GLU A 196 -15.75 14.68 6.94
N ARG A 197 -15.92 15.23 8.15
CA ARG A 197 -16.92 14.77 9.11
C ARG A 197 -18.29 14.94 8.47
N ALA A 198 -18.95 13.84 8.13
CA ALA A 198 -20.37 13.88 7.81
C ALA A 198 -21.08 14.56 8.98
N ARG A 199 -21.84 15.64 8.71
CA ARG A 199 -22.68 16.31 9.70
C ARG A 199 -23.43 15.28 10.55
N PRO A 200 -23.75 15.59 11.83
CA PRO A 200 -24.18 14.60 12.83
C PRO A 200 -25.54 13.97 12.48
N GLU A 201 -25.53 13.04 11.54
CA GLU A 201 -26.67 12.18 11.17
C GLU A 201 -26.49 10.77 11.74
N ALA A 202 -25.31 10.47 12.32
CA ALA A 202 -24.96 9.19 12.92
C ALA A 202 -25.75 8.85 14.19
N MET A 203 -26.50 9.80 14.78
CA MET A 203 -27.48 9.51 15.84
C MET A 203 -28.84 9.01 15.31
N SER A 204 -29.04 8.89 14.00
CA SER A 204 -30.32 8.47 13.40
C SER A 204 -30.36 7.04 12.84
N ARG A 205 -29.29 6.23 12.99
CA ARG A 205 -29.36 4.81 12.59
C ARG A 205 -30.24 4.03 13.57
N ARG A 206 -31.53 4.01 13.22
CA ARG A 206 -32.61 3.16 13.72
C ARG A 206 -32.11 1.72 13.83
N ASN A 207 -32.06 1.20 15.06
CA ASN A 207 -31.95 -0.23 15.32
C ASN A 207 -33.01 -0.95 14.48
N ARG A 208 -32.57 -1.83 13.57
CA ARG A 208 -33.46 -2.75 12.89
C ARG A 208 -33.79 -3.87 13.88
N ASN A 209 -35.06 -3.92 14.27
CA ASN A 209 -35.72 -5.11 14.81
C ASN A 209 -35.65 -6.27 13.83
#